data_AF-A0A7Y7M8E5-F1
#
_entry.id   AF-A0A7Y7M8E5-F1
#
_cell.length_a   1.000
_cell.length_b   1.000
_cell.length_c   1.000
_cell.angle_alpha   90.00
_cell.angle_beta   90.00
_cell.angle_gamma   90.00
#
_symmetry.space_group_name_H-M   'P 1'
#
loop_
_entity.id
_entity.type
_entity.pdbx_description
1 polymer ?
#
loop_
_entity_poly.entity_id
_entity_poly.type
_entity_poly.pdbx_seq_one_letter_code
_entity_poly.pdbx_strand_id
1 'polypeptide(L)' 'MDRDRILMGVVGRPHGVRGLVRVHSYAAVPEDLAAYGVLTDDRGQGWTLQWRGDGIAELRDAAGRA' A
#
# COMPACT_ATOMS: atom_id res chain seq x y z
N MET A 1 3.00 11.38 13.41
CA MET A 1 3.45 9.97 13.55
C MET A 1 2.96 9.49 14.89
N ASP A 2 1.88 8.73 14.87
CA ASP A 2 1.42 7.99 16.05
C ASP A 2 2.53 6.99 16.43
N ARG A 3 3.00 7.02 17.68
CA ARG A 3 4.17 6.22 18.11
C ARG A 3 3.85 4.73 18.17
N ASP A 4 2.58 4.36 18.08
CA ASP A 4 2.12 2.97 18.20
C ASP A 4 2.00 2.25 16.84
N ARG A 5 2.48 2.87 15.74
CA ARG A 5 2.39 2.30 14.38
C ARG A 5 3.72 1.76 13.89
N ILE A 6 3.65 0.66 13.14
CA ILE A 6 4.80 0.03 12.48
C ILE A 6 4.76 0.40 10.98
N LEU A 7 5.91 0.84 10.44
CA LEU A 7 6.06 1.06 9.00
C LEU A 7 6.11 -0.30 8.29
N MET A 8 5.05 -0.62 7.55
CA MET A 8 4.92 -1.92 6.86
C MET A 8 5.41 -1.91 5.41
N GLY A 9 5.63 -0.72 4.83
CA GLY A 9 6.12 -0.58 3.47
C GLY A 9 6.10 0.87 3.00
N VAL A 10 6.56 1.09 1.77
CA VAL A 10 6.59 2.41 1.13
C VAL A 10 5.97 2.37 -0.26
N VAL A 11 5.16 3.38 -0.56
CA VAL A 11 4.63 3.63 -1.90
C VAL A 11 5.67 4.41 -2.70
N GLY A 12 6.05 3.87 -3.84
CA GLY A 12 7.05 4.42 -4.74
C GLY A 12 6.45 5.14 -5.94
N ARG A 13 7.17 5.11 -7.06
CA ARG A 13 6.78 5.81 -8.29
C ARG A 13 5.51 5.21 -8.92
N PRO A 14 4.71 6.03 -9.64
CA PRO A 14 3.65 5.54 -10.51
C PRO A 14 4.17 4.51 -11.53
N HIS A 15 3.30 3.58 -11.89
CA HIS A 15 3.56 2.51 -12.84
C HIS A 15 2.55 2.55 -13.99
N GLY A 16 2.98 3.10 -15.13
CA GLY A 16 2.14 3.24 -16.32
C GLY A 16 0.99 4.24 -16.15
N VAL A 17 -0.07 4.05 -16.95
CA VAL A 17 -1.22 4.98 -17.04
C VAL A 17 -2.50 4.46 -16.37
N ARG A 18 -2.43 3.30 -15.71
CA ARG A 18 -3.58 2.61 -15.11
C ARG A 18 -3.75 2.91 -13.62
N GLY A 19 -3.08 3.95 -13.10
CA GLY A 19 -3.12 4.28 -11.67
C GLY A 19 -2.41 3.27 -10.77
N LEU A 20 -1.53 2.44 -11.31
CA LEU A 20 -0.73 1.51 -10.51
C LEU A 20 0.49 2.22 -9.93
N VAL A 21 1.03 1.69 -8.84
CA VAL A 21 2.22 2.20 -8.17
C VAL A 21 3.17 1.07 -7.83
N ARG A 22 4.46 1.39 -7.72
CA ARG A 22 5.43 0.47 -7.12
C ARG A 22 5.23 0.48 -5.60
N VAL A 23 5.23 -0.68 -4.96
CA VAL A 23 5.18 -0.82 -3.50
C VAL A 23 6.33 -1.70 -3.07
N HIS A 24 7.07 -1.22 -2.07
CA HIS A 24 8.09 -2.02 -1.39
C HIS A 24 7.54 -2.42 -0.02
N SER A 25 7.32 -3.72 0.16
CA SER A 25 6.83 -4.31 1.40
C SER A 25 7.98 -4.67 2.34
N TYR A 26 7.78 -4.45 3.63
CA TYR A 26 8.68 -4.94 4.69
C TYR A 26 8.16 -6.20 5.38
N ALA A 27 7.05 -6.77 4.90
CA ALA A 27 6.62 -8.10 5.34
C ALA A 27 7.63 -9.17 4.88
N ALA A 28 7.67 -10.31 5.60
CA ALA A 28 8.58 -11.41 5.27
C ALA A 28 8.35 -11.96 3.85
N VAL A 29 7.07 -12.06 3.46
CA VAL A 29 6.63 -12.31 2.09
C VAL A 29 5.92 -11.03 1.61
N PRO A 30 6.37 -10.36 0.53
CA PRO A 30 5.80 -9.07 0.12
C PRO A 30 4.28 -9.09 -0.06
N GLU A 31 3.76 -10.20 -0.59
CA GLU A 31 2.35 -10.43 -0.88
C GLU A 31 1.48 -10.37 0.39
N ASP A 32 2.03 -10.78 1.54
CA ASP A 32 1.33 -10.81 2.83
C ASP A 32 0.92 -9.42 3.32
N LEU A 33 1.55 -8.36 2.79
CA LEU A 33 1.16 -6.98 3.12
C LEU A 33 -0.33 -6.71 2.89
N ALA A 34 -0.92 -7.36 1.87
CA ALA A 34 -2.34 -7.21 1.56
C ALA A 34 -3.26 -7.83 2.63
N ALA A 35 -2.77 -8.81 3.40
CA ALA A 35 -3.56 -9.51 4.42
C ALA A 35 -3.79 -8.67 5.69
N TYR A 36 -3.00 -7.61 5.91
CA TYR A 36 -3.16 -6.69 7.04
C TYR A 36 -4.42 -5.80 6.92
N GLY A 37 -5.08 -5.79 5.75
CA GLY A 37 -6.29 -5.01 5.52
C GLY A 37 -5.99 -3.52 5.29
N VAL A 38 -6.64 -2.63 6.05
CA VAL A 38 -6.47 -1.19 5.90
C VAL A 38 -5.16 -0.74 6.55
N LEU A 39 -4.26 -0.21 5.73
CA LEU A 39 -3.04 0.47 6.16
C LEU A 39 -3.29 1.97 6.25
N THR A 40 -2.52 2.66 7.09
CA THR A 40 -2.64 4.11 7.25
C THR A 40 -1.35 4.81 6.87
N ASP A 41 -1.45 5.93 6.15
CA ASP A 41 -0.30 6.76 5.81
C ASP A 41 0.07 7.76 6.93
N ASP A 42 1.04 8.63 6.66
CA ASP A 42 1.53 9.65 7.57
C ASP A 42 0.52 10.79 7.82
N ARG A 43 -0.50 10.92 6.98
CA ARG A 43 -1.61 11.88 7.08
C ARG A 43 -2.83 11.29 7.79
N GLY A 44 -2.80 10.01 8.14
CA GLY A 44 -3.93 9.33 8.76
C GLY A 44 -4.95 8.79 7.77
N GLN A 45 -4.69 8.84 6.46
CA GLN A 45 -5.60 8.32 5.44
C GLN A 45 -5.48 6.79 5.36
N GLY A 46 -6.64 6.12 5.36
CA GLY A 46 -6.74 4.68 5.21
C GLY A 46 -6.67 4.24 3.74
N TRP A 47 -5.90 3.18 3.49
CA TRP A 47 -5.65 2.60 2.19
C TRP A 47 -5.77 1.07 2.23
N THR A 48 -6.34 0.49 1.19
CA THR A 48 -6.22 -0.95 0.90
C THR A 48 -5.35 -1.15 -0.32
N LEU A 49 -4.67 -2.30 -0.37
CA LEU A 49 -3.72 -2.63 -1.42
C LEU A 49 -4.14 -3.93 -2.12
N GLN A 50 -4.05 -3.95 -3.45
CA GLN A 50 -4.19 -5.16 -4.25
C GLN A 50 -2.98 -5.31 -5.17
N TRP A 51 -2.26 -6.43 -5.05
CA TRP A 51 -1.15 -6.74 -5.94
C TRP A 51 -1.63 -6.99 -7.38
N ARG A 52 -0.91 -6.42 -8.35
CA ARG A 52 -1.13 -6.60 -9.80
C ARG A 52 0.08 -7.22 -10.50
N GLY A 53 1.21 -7.29 -9.83
CA GLY A 53 2.45 -7.91 -10.27
C GLY A 53 3.55 -7.73 -9.23
N ASP A 54 4.75 -8.20 -9.53
CA ASP A 54 5.90 -8.12 -8.64
C ASP A 54 6.23 -6.67 -8.25
N GLY A 55 5.98 -6.35 -6.98
CA GLY A 55 6.14 -4.99 -6.44
C GLY A 55 5.23 -3.94 -7.06
N ILE A 56 4.21 -4.33 -7.83
CA ILE A 56 3.24 -3.42 -8.45
C ILE A 56 1.86 -3.64 -7.83
N ALA A 57 1.28 -2.56 -7.30
CA ALA A 57 -0.02 -2.61 -6.66
C ALA A 57 -0.96 -1.50 -7.14
N GLU A 58 -2.24 -1.78 -6.98
CA GLU A 58 -3.32 -0.80 -6.99
C GLU A 58 -3.65 -0.45 -5.54
N LEU A 59 -3.76 0.84 -5.25
CA LEU A 59 -4.20 1.35 -3.95
C LEU A 59 -5.63 1.85 -4.05
N ARG A 60 -6.40 1.71 -2.98
CA ARG A 60 -7.75 2.28 -2.87
C ARG A 60 -7.94 2.97 -1.53
N ASP A 61 -8.47 4.18 -1.56
CA ASP A 61 -8.87 4.94 -0.37
C ASP A 61 -10.08 4.31 0.33
N ALA A 62 -10.48 4.87 1.48
CA ALA A 62 -11.63 4.40 2.25
C ALA A 62 -12.98 4.50 1.48
N ALA A 63 -13.05 5.33 0.44
CA ALA A 63 -14.21 5.44 -0.45
C ALA A 63 -14.10 4.51 -1.67
N GLY A 64 -13.07 3.66 -1.75
CA GLY A 64 -12.82 2.71 -2.83
C GLY A 64 -12.20 3.33 -4.09
N ARG A 65 -11.78 4.60 -4.05
CA ARG A 65 -11.16 5.31 -5.18
C ARG A 65 -9.67 5.05 -5.23
N ALA A 66 -9.12 4.94 -6.44
CA ALA A 66 -7.68 4.83 -6.66
C ALA A 66 -7.00 6.21 -6.59
#